data_AF-A0A3D4W2U1-F1
#
_entry.id   AF-A0A3D4W2U1-F1
#
_cell.length_a   1.000
_cell.length_b   1.000
_cell.length_c   1.000
_cell.angle_alpha   90.00
_cell.angle_beta   90.00
_cell.angle_gamma   90.00
#
_symmetry.space_group_name_H-M   'P 1'
#
loop_
_entity.id
_entity.type
_entity.pdbx_description
1 polymer ?
#
loop_
_entity_poly.entity_id
_entity_poly.type
_entity_poly.pdbx_seq_one_letter_code
_entity_poly.pdbx_strand_id
1 'polypeptide(L)'
;IIYNTTMVENAPTKWADLWDEQYAGNILMFNNSRDAYAIAAFKNGTSINPETPEEVDEVVETLKAQKPLVQAYVMDEIFDKMIGGEAAIGVYYSGDAITMIDDNPDLAWVFPEEGSVLSVDCMAVPATSEHKEAAEMFINFMCEPDIGKANAEYIGYTTPMQKVWDILDEDLKYSEIAYPSEEVEAKEKVFTALSDEVNNELDVKWSEMKSYDEGGSGVVFLMLLLAMVALACFNIWRKLRKKTRNQY
;
A
#
# COMPACT_ATOMS: atom_id res chain seq x y z
N ILE A 1 10.80 -0.98 -2.38
CA ILE A 1 10.70 -0.25 -1.09
C ILE A 1 11.42 1.06 -1.28
N ILE A 2 10.75 2.18 -1.04
CA ILE A 2 11.37 3.51 -1.02
C ILE A 2 11.70 3.87 0.43
N TYR A 3 12.85 4.47 0.69
CA TYR A 3 13.27 4.83 2.04
C TYR A 3 14.07 6.12 2.07
N ASN A 4 14.01 6.84 3.19
CA ASN A 4 14.78 8.06 3.41
C ASN A 4 16.12 7.73 4.07
N THR A 5 17.21 7.95 3.33
CA THR A 5 18.60 7.66 3.74
C THR A 5 19.05 8.43 4.99
N THR A 6 18.38 9.53 5.34
CA THR A 6 18.68 10.31 6.55
C THR A 6 17.96 9.79 7.80
N MET A 7 16.95 8.93 7.62
CA MET A 7 16.11 8.37 8.68
C MET A 7 16.36 6.89 8.94
N VAL A 8 17.09 6.19 8.05
CA VAL A 8 17.47 4.80 8.22
C VAL A 8 18.99 4.67 8.42
N GLU A 9 19.41 3.88 9.40
CA GLU A 9 20.84 3.61 9.63
C GLU A 9 21.37 2.59 8.61
N ASN A 10 20.56 1.57 8.31
CA ASN A 10 20.85 0.55 7.31
C ASN A 10 19.71 0.54 6.29
N ALA A 11 20.06 0.49 5.01
CA ALA A 11 19.07 0.33 3.95
C ALA A 11 18.25 -0.95 4.18
N PRO A 12 16.90 -0.90 4.03
CA PRO A 12 16.10 -2.11 3.99
C PRO A 12 16.61 -3.05 2.89
N THR A 13 16.52 -4.35 3.12
CA THR A 13 16.97 -5.39 2.19
C THR A 13 15.89 -6.42 1.90
N LYS A 14 14.92 -6.55 2.81
CA LYS A 14 13.92 -7.62 2.80
C LYS A 14 12.58 -7.11 3.28
N TRP A 15 11.50 -7.79 2.92
CA TRP A 15 10.15 -7.39 3.36
C TRP A 15 9.99 -7.43 4.88
N ALA A 16 10.72 -8.33 5.56
CA ALA A 16 10.72 -8.43 7.01
C ALA A 16 11.20 -7.17 7.74
N ASP A 17 11.95 -6.28 7.09
CA ASP A 17 12.43 -5.03 7.70
C ASP A 17 11.27 -4.05 7.99
N LEU A 18 10.11 -4.22 7.31
CA LEU A 18 8.89 -3.47 7.59
C LEU A 18 8.20 -3.89 8.91
N TRP A 19 8.73 -4.87 9.62
CA TRP A 19 8.28 -5.29 10.95
C TRP A 19 9.27 -4.87 12.06
N ASP A 20 10.31 -4.10 11.72
CA ASP A 20 11.25 -3.62 12.71
C ASP A 20 10.65 -2.50 13.57
N GLU A 21 10.60 -2.72 14.89
CA GLU A 21 10.06 -1.76 15.85
C GLU A 21 10.81 -0.43 15.85
N GLN A 22 12.06 -0.40 15.38
CA GLN A 22 12.81 0.85 15.24
C GLN A 22 12.14 1.87 14.31
N TYR A 23 11.33 1.39 13.37
CA TYR A 23 10.61 2.23 12.40
C TYR A 23 9.12 2.40 12.74
N ALA A 24 8.69 2.05 13.96
CA ALA A 24 7.32 2.23 14.39
C ALA A 24 6.84 3.68 14.18
N GLY A 25 5.68 3.84 13.56
CA GLY A 25 5.09 5.14 13.22
C GLY A 25 5.76 5.85 12.04
N ASN A 26 6.72 5.22 11.35
CA ASN A 26 7.46 5.78 10.22
C ASN A 26 7.38 4.92 8.95
N ILE A 27 6.42 3.99 8.89
CA ILE A 27 6.22 3.07 7.76
C ILE A 27 4.92 3.41 7.03
N LEU A 28 5.00 3.58 5.72
CA LEU A 28 3.85 3.72 4.81
C LEU A 28 3.63 2.42 4.02
N MET A 29 2.39 1.95 4.02
CA MET A 29 1.96 0.73 3.33
C MET A 29 0.89 1.03 2.27
N PHE A 30 0.75 0.17 1.26
CA PHE A 30 -0.31 0.28 0.25
C PHE A 30 -1.70 0.20 0.85
N ASN A 31 -2.60 1.11 0.50
CA ASN A 31 -4.01 1.04 0.86
C ASN A 31 -4.86 0.22 -0.13
N ASN A 32 -4.38 -0.97 -0.51
CA ASN A 32 -5.17 -1.95 -1.24
C ASN A 32 -4.88 -3.37 -0.73
N SER A 33 -5.86 -4.27 -0.87
CA SER A 33 -5.82 -5.58 -0.24
C SER A 33 -4.78 -6.51 -0.85
N ARG A 34 -4.60 -6.49 -2.18
CA ARG A 34 -3.70 -7.41 -2.90
C ARG A 34 -2.23 -7.12 -2.67
N ASP A 35 -1.80 -5.86 -2.76
CA ASP A 35 -0.40 -5.50 -2.55
C ASP A 35 0.00 -5.61 -1.08
N ALA A 36 -0.87 -5.17 -0.16
CA ALA A 36 -0.62 -5.36 1.26
C ALA A 36 -0.49 -6.85 1.62
N TYR A 37 -1.38 -7.70 1.09
CA TYR A 37 -1.29 -9.14 1.24
C TYR A 37 0.04 -9.69 0.71
N ALA A 38 0.43 -9.29 -0.50
CA ALA A 38 1.66 -9.76 -1.13
C ALA A 38 2.90 -9.48 -0.28
N ILE A 39 2.99 -8.31 0.33
CA ILE A 39 4.12 -7.94 1.22
C ILE A 39 4.24 -8.92 2.40
N ALA A 40 3.13 -9.22 3.07
CA ALA A 40 3.12 -10.18 4.15
C ALA A 40 3.38 -11.61 3.68
N ALA A 41 2.86 -12.00 2.51
CA ALA A 41 3.10 -13.31 1.92
C ALA A 41 4.59 -13.50 1.56
N PHE A 42 5.23 -12.49 0.95
CA PHE A 42 6.68 -12.52 0.68
C PHE A 42 7.47 -12.68 1.97
N LYS A 43 7.18 -11.90 3.00
CA LYS A 43 7.82 -12.03 4.32
C LYS A 43 7.66 -13.45 4.90
N ASN A 44 6.50 -14.07 4.72
CA ASN A 44 6.22 -15.40 5.25
C ASN A 44 6.82 -16.52 4.37
N GLY A 45 7.29 -16.20 3.16
CA GLY A 45 7.69 -17.20 2.17
C GLY A 45 6.51 -17.99 1.62
N THR A 46 5.29 -17.45 1.68
CA THR A 46 4.06 -18.07 1.17
C THR A 46 3.68 -17.52 -0.21
N SER A 47 2.67 -18.11 -0.85
CA SER A 47 2.18 -17.63 -2.15
C SER A 47 1.57 -16.23 -2.03
N ILE A 48 1.86 -15.34 -2.99
CA ILE A 48 1.15 -14.05 -3.14
C ILE A 48 -0.23 -14.20 -3.79
N ASN A 49 -0.55 -15.41 -4.26
CA ASN A 49 -1.81 -15.80 -4.86
C ASN A 49 -2.41 -16.95 -4.03
N PRO A 50 -3.20 -16.65 -3.00
CA PRO A 50 -3.81 -17.69 -2.18
C PRO A 50 -4.82 -18.51 -2.98
N GLU A 51 -4.88 -19.80 -2.69
CA GLU A 51 -5.84 -20.74 -3.30
C GLU A 51 -7.04 -20.99 -2.39
N THR A 52 -6.91 -20.75 -1.08
CA THR A 52 -8.00 -20.96 -0.11
C THR A 52 -8.17 -19.78 0.87
N PRO A 53 -9.37 -19.62 1.46
CA PRO A 53 -9.61 -18.64 2.53
C PRO A 53 -8.68 -18.79 3.74
N GLU A 54 -8.26 -20.00 4.09
CA GLU A 54 -7.37 -20.23 5.22
C GLU A 54 -5.97 -19.63 4.97
N GLU A 55 -5.46 -19.72 3.74
CA GLU A 55 -4.20 -19.06 3.36
C GLU A 55 -4.31 -17.54 3.40
N VAL A 56 -5.50 -17.00 3.15
CA VAL A 56 -5.77 -15.57 3.32
C VAL A 56 -5.62 -15.18 4.79
N ASP A 57 -6.27 -15.93 5.67
CA ASP A 57 -6.28 -15.69 7.11
C ASP A 57 -4.88 -15.70 7.71
N GLU A 58 -4.09 -16.73 7.41
CA GLU A 58 -2.73 -16.88 7.95
C GLU A 58 -1.83 -15.68 7.61
N VAL A 59 -1.92 -15.18 6.38
CA VAL A 59 -1.11 -14.04 5.93
C VAL A 59 -1.65 -12.72 6.48
N VAL A 60 -2.98 -12.54 6.55
CA VAL A 60 -3.54 -11.29 7.09
C VAL A 60 -3.28 -11.14 8.59
N GLU A 61 -3.18 -12.24 9.36
CA GLU A 61 -2.72 -12.15 10.76
C GLU A 61 -1.30 -11.55 10.86
N THR A 62 -0.45 -11.78 9.86
CA THR A 62 0.88 -11.16 9.79
C THR A 62 0.79 -9.65 9.57
N LEU A 63 -0.15 -9.18 8.74
CA LEU A 63 -0.44 -7.75 8.56
C LEU A 63 -1.03 -7.11 9.81
N LYS A 64 -1.95 -7.81 10.49
CA LYS A 64 -2.52 -7.35 11.77
C LYS A 64 -1.42 -7.13 12.80
N ALA A 65 -0.45 -8.04 12.89
CA ALA A 65 0.72 -7.89 13.76
C ALA A 65 1.63 -6.71 13.36
N GLN A 66 1.70 -6.35 12.07
CA GLN A 66 2.45 -5.17 11.62
C GLN A 66 1.79 -3.85 11.97
N LYS A 67 0.45 -3.83 11.99
CA LYS A 67 -0.34 -2.61 12.02
C LYS A 67 0.08 -1.59 13.10
N PRO A 68 0.43 -1.97 14.35
CA PRO A 68 0.90 -1.01 15.35
C PRO A 68 2.16 -0.23 14.95
N LEU A 69 2.96 -0.75 14.01
CA LEU A 69 4.17 -0.11 13.48
C LEU A 69 3.88 0.82 12.29
N VAL A 70 2.76 0.63 11.60
CA VAL A 70 2.42 1.36 10.38
C VAL A 70 1.93 2.76 10.72
N GLN A 71 2.52 3.77 10.10
CA GLN A 71 2.05 5.15 10.20
C GLN A 71 0.69 5.31 9.54
N ALA A 72 0.59 4.87 8.29
CA ALA A 72 -0.62 4.98 7.49
C ALA A 72 -0.60 3.99 6.31
N TYR A 73 -1.80 3.58 5.92
CA TYR A 73 -2.05 2.94 4.63
C TYR A 73 -2.46 4.02 3.64
N VAL A 74 -1.67 4.24 2.59
CA VAL A 74 -1.81 5.34 1.63
C VAL A 74 -1.78 4.85 0.19
N MET A 75 -2.26 5.68 -0.74
CA MET A 75 -1.99 5.54 -2.18
C MET A 75 -1.19 6.77 -2.61
N ASP A 76 -1.79 7.71 -3.34
CA ASP A 76 -1.11 8.90 -3.87
C ASP A 76 -0.57 9.82 -2.77
N GLU A 77 -1.07 9.73 -1.53
CA GLU A 77 -0.53 10.50 -0.41
C GLU A 77 0.92 10.12 -0.06
N ILE A 78 1.43 9.00 -0.57
CA ILE A 78 2.82 8.61 -0.36
C ILE A 78 3.81 9.60 -0.95
N PHE A 79 3.47 10.27 -2.07
CA PHE A 79 4.34 11.26 -2.71
C PHE A 79 4.63 12.40 -1.74
N ASP A 80 3.59 13.09 -1.26
CA ASP A 80 3.74 14.20 -0.32
C ASP A 80 4.50 13.78 0.94
N LYS A 81 4.22 12.57 1.45
CA LYS A 81 4.80 12.08 2.70
C LYS A 81 6.27 11.70 2.57
N MET A 82 6.64 10.95 1.54
CA MET A 82 8.02 10.55 1.33
C MET A 82 8.87 11.72 0.86
N ILE A 83 8.39 12.50 -0.11
CA ILE A 83 9.08 13.72 -0.59
C ILE A 83 9.24 14.72 0.56
N GLY A 84 8.20 14.90 1.38
CA GLY A 84 8.24 15.78 2.55
C GLY A 84 9.06 15.27 3.74
N GLY A 85 9.60 14.03 3.69
CA GLY A 85 10.37 13.44 4.78
C GLY A 85 9.54 13.14 6.03
N GLU A 86 8.24 12.87 5.89
CA GLU A 86 7.33 12.53 7.00
C GLU A 86 7.45 11.07 7.45
N ALA A 87 8.03 10.20 6.62
CA ALA A 87 8.20 8.77 6.92
C ALA A 87 9.59 8.29 6.51
N ALA A 88 10.11 7.30 7.25
CA ALA A 88 11.40 6.70 6.98
C ALA A 88 11.33 5.69 5.83
N ILE A 89 10.22 4.93 5.75
CA ILE A 89 10.07 3.83 4.80
C ILE A 89 8.67 3.87 4.19
N GLY A 90 8.59 3.63 2.89
CA GLY A 90 7.35 3.44 2.16
C GLY A 90 7.42 2.25 1.20
N VAL A 91 6.29 1.58 1.02
CA VAL A 91 6.13 0.60 -0.05
C VAL A 91 5.24 1.19 -1.13
N TYR A 92 5.75 1.24 -2.36
CA TYR A 92 5.02 1.75 -3.50
C TYR A 92 5.50 1.09 -4.81
N TYR A 93 5.02 1.59 -5.96
CA TYR A 93 5.43 1.12 -7.28
C TYR A 93 6.77 1.71 -7.69
N SER A 94 7.56 0.96 -8.49
CA SER A 94 8.94 1.36 -8.86
C SER A 94 8.99 2.58 -9.78
N GLY A 95 8.04 2.72 -10.73
CA GLY A 95 8.00 3.88 -11.63
C GLY A 95 7.85 5.20 -10.88
N ASP A 96 6.98 5.22 -9.88
CA ASP A 96 6.75 6.40 -9.02
C ASP A 96 7.92 6.70 -8.07
N ALA A 97 8.74 5.69 -7.75
CA ALA A 97 9.94 5.90 -6.94
C ALA A 97 10.97 6.79 -7.64
N ILE A 98 11.08 6.71 -8.98
CA ILE A 98 11.96 7.57 -9.76
C ILE A 98 11.55 9.03 -9.58
N THR A 99 10.26 9.32 -9.79
CA THR A 99 9.70 10.67 -9.60
C THR A 99 9.90 11.18 -8.17
N MET A 100 9.66 10.34 -7.15
CA MET A 100 9.88 10.74 -5.76
C MET A 100 11.36 11.04 -5.45
N ILE A 101 12.30 10.28 -6.00
CA ILE A 101 13.74 10.48 -5.80
C ILE A 101 14.22 11.75 -6.50
N ASP A 102 13.68 12.05 -7.68
CA ASP A 102 13.98 13.29 -8.40
C ASP A 102 13.56 14.53 -7.60
N ASP A 103 12.42 14.46 -6.89
CA ASP A 103 11.91 15.55 -6.05
C ASP A 103 12.56 15.60 -4.65
N ASN A 104 13.07 14.48 -4.15
CA ASN A 104 13.82 14.42 -2.90
C ASN A 104 15.04 13.46 -2.99
N PRO A 105 16.27 13.99 -3.11
CA PRO A 105 17.49 13.19 -3.26
C PRO A 105 17.92 12.43 -1.99
N ASP A 106 17.27 12.68 -0.85
CA ASP A 106 17.48 11.87 0.36
C ASP A 106 16.75 10.51 0.27
N LEU A 107 15.86 10.34 -0.71
CA LEU A 107 15.15 9.08 -0.95
C LEU A 107 16.00 8.12 -1.80
N ALA A 108 15.87 6.83 -1.50
CA ALA A 108 16.49 5.74 -2.25
C ALA A 108 15.53 4.57 -2.38
N TRP A 109 15.80 3.70 -3.35
CA TRP A 109 14.98 2.53 -3.68
C TRP A 109 15.74 1.23 -3.45
N VAL A 110 15.02 0.19 -3.05
CA VAL A 110 15.52 -1.17 -2.97
C VAL A 110 14.46 -2.19 -3.38
N PHE A 111 14.89 -3.19 -4.16
CA PHE A 111 14.12 -4.41 -4.42
C PHE A 111 14.43 -5.44 -3.32
N PRO A 112 13.42 -5.94 -2.60
CA PRO A 112 13.64 -6.92 -1.54
C PRO A 112 14.24 -8.24 -2.05
N GLU A 113 15.10 -8.85 -1.25
CA GLU A 113 15.81 -10.09 -1.57
C GLU A 113 14.90 -11.26 -1.91
N GLU A 114 13.69 -11.30 -1.34
CA GLU A 114 12.70 -12.36 -1.58
C GLU A 114 11.97 -12.22 -2.92
N GLY A 115 12.09 -11.08 -3.60
CA GLY A 115 11.38 -10.71 -4.82
C GLY A 115 10.29 -9.66 -4.61
N SER A 116 9.65 -9.26 -5.71
CA SER A 116 8.59 -8.24 -5.73
C SER A 116 7.44 -8.65 -6.65
N VAL A 117 6.36 -7.87 -6.63
CA VAL A 117 5.28 -8.04 -7.60
C VAL A 117 5.69 -7.40 -8.93
N LEU A 118 5.55 -8.16 -10.01
CA LEU A 118 5.55 -7.64 -11.38
C LEU A 118 4.10 -7.37 -11.80
N SER A 119 3.82 -6.13 -12.16
CA SER A 119 2.50 -5.67 -12.61
C SER A 119 2.57 -5.19 -14.04
N VAL A 120 1.52 -5.49 -14.82
CA VAL A 120 1.37 -5.04 -16.21
C VAL A 120 -0.03 -4.50 -16.39
N ASP A 121 -0.13 -3.21 -16.71
CA ASP A 121 -1.40 -2.58 -17.05
C ASP A 121 -1.67 -2.67 -18.55
N CYS A 122 -2.90 -3.05 -18.89
CA CYS A 122 -3.34 -3.21 -20.27
C CYS A 122 -4.56 -2.32 -20.55
N MET A 123 -4.53 -1.60 -21.67
CA MET A 123 -5.73 -0.92 -22.17
C MET A 123 -6.73 -1.95 -22.70
N ALA A 124 -8.00 -1.84 -22.28
CA ALA A 124 -9.09 -2.68 -22.77
C ALA A 124 -10.29 -1.82 -23.19
N VAL A 125 -11.04 -2.27 -24.20
CA VAL A 125 -12.30 -1.64 -24.61
C VAL A 125 -13.47 -2.35 -23.91
N PRO A 126 -14.22 -1.69 -23.01
CA PRO A 126 -15.35 -2.31 -22.35
C PRO A 126 -16.42 -2.78 -23.35
N ALA A 127 -17.06 -3.92 -23.07
CA ALA A 127 -18.15 -4.45 -23.90
C ALA A 127 -19.36 -3.49 -24.01
N THR A 128 -19.49 -2.57 -23.05
CA THR A 128 -20.54 -1.54 -22.98
C THR A 128 -20.14 -0.21 -23.64
N SER A 129 -18.97 -0.13 -24.28
CA SER A 129 -18.50 1.11 -24.90
C SER A 129 -19.40 1.55 -26.06
N GLU A 130 -19.88 2.80 -26.00
CA GLU A 130 -20.63 3.44 -27.08
C GLU A 130 -19.72 4.03 -28.18
N HIS A 131 -18.41 4.06 -27.94
CA HIS A 131 -17.41 4.71 -28.80
C HIS A 131 -16.20 3.80 -29.08
N LYS A 132 -16.46 2.57 -29.51
CA LYS A 132 -15.42 1.55 -29.75
C LYS A 132 -14.32 2.02 -30.71
N GLU A 133 -14.69 2.61 -31.85
CA GLU A 133 -13.71 3.08 -32.86
C GLU A 133 -12.76 4.14 -32.28
N ALA A 134 -13.30 5.10 -31.51
CA ALA A 134 -12.49 6.12 -30.86
C ALA A 134 -11.53 5.53 -29.81
N ALA A 135 -11.97 4.52 -29.06
CA ALA A 135 -11.12 3.82 -28.10
C ALA A 135 -9.98 3.06 -28.80
N GLU A 136 -10.26 2.39 -29.92
CA GLU A 136 -9.23 1.72 -30.74
C GLU A 136 -8.25 2.73 -31.34
N MET A 137 -8.71 3.90 -31.78
CA MET A 137 -7.83 4.99 -32.24
C MET A 137 -6.95 5.51 -31.10
N PHE A 138 -7.47 5.65 -29.89
CA PHE A 138 -6.68 6.06 -28.73
C PHE A 138 -5.62 5.02 -28.36
N ILE A 139 -5.95 3.73 -28.40
CA ILE A 139 -4.97 2.65 -28.19
C ILE A 139 -3.87 2.72 -29.25
N ASN A 140 -4.23 2.94 -30.53
CA ASN A 140 -3.24 3.10 -31.60
C ASN A 140 -2.32 4.31 -31.34
N PHE A 141 -2.88 5.45 -30.93
CA PHE A 141 -2.11 6.65 -30.59
C PHE A 141 -1.11 6.39 -29.46
N MET A 142 -1.53 5.74 -28.38
CA MET A 142 -0.64 5.38 -27.27
C MET A 142 0.47 4.38 -27.67
N CYS A 143 0.25 3.63 -28.76
CA CYS A 143 1.22 2.71 -29.36
C CYS A 143 2.14 3.37 -30.42
N GLU A 144 2.05 4.68 -30.65
CA GLU A 144 3.02 5.41 -31.48
C GLU A 144 4.33 5.61 -30.68
N PRO A 145 5.53 5.37 -31.27
CA PRO A 145 6.78 5.37 -30.49
C PRO A 145 7.10 6.68 -29.76
N ASP A 146 6.84 7.82 -30.38
CA ASP A 146 7.04 9.15 -29.80
C ASP A 146 6.06 9.44 -28.65
N ILE A 147 4.82 8.97 -28.79
CA ILE A 147 3.80 9.07 -27.74
C ILE A 147 4.13 8.16 -26.57
N GLY A 148 4.52 6.91 -26.85
CA GLY A 148 4.99 5.96 -25.83
C GLY A 148 6.22 6.48 -25.08
N LYS A 149 7.18 7.11 -25.78
CA LYS A 149 8.36 7.76 -25.17
C LYS A 149 7.91 8.88 -24.23
N ALA A 150 7.11 9.81 -24.74
CA ALA A 150 6.63 10.95 -23.97
C ALA A 150 5.86 10.51 -22.72
N ASN A 151 5.06 9.44 -22.82
CA ASN A 151 4.34 8.89 -21.67
C ASN A 151 5.31 8.27 -20.65
N ALA A 152 6.19 7.37 -21.09
CA ALA A 152 7.15 6.69 -20.20
C ALA A 152 8.07 7.66 -19.47
N GLU A 153 8.58 8.68 -20.14
CA GLU A 153 9.46 9.69 -19.54
C GLU A 153 8.73 10.65 -18.61
N TYR A 154 7.45 10.90 -18.84
CA TYR A 154 6.65 11.74 -17.96
C TYR A 154 6.30 11.04 -16.64
N ILE A 155 6.00 9.74 -16.68
CA ILE A 155 5.54 8.98 -15.49
C ILE A 155 6.62 8.11 -14.84
N GLY A 156 7.75 7.86 -15.50
CA GLY A 156 8.85 7.03 -15.00
C GLY A 156 8.65 5.51 -15.12
N TYR A 157 7.53 5.04 -15.69
CA TYR A 157 7.24 3.61 -15.84
C TYR A 157 7.88 3.00 -17.10
N THR A 158 8.14 1.69 -17.04
CA THR A 158 8.69 0.93 -18.15
C THR A 158 7.72 0.77 -19.31
N THR A 159 8.28 0.58 -20.50
CA THR A 159 7.50 0.32 -21.73
C THR A 159 7.67 -1.12 -22.20
N PRO A 160 6.60 -1.82 -22.59
CA PRO A 160 6.72 -3.13 -23.25
C PRO A 160 7.10 -3.00 -24.73
N MET A 161 7.18 -1.78 -25.27
CA MET A 161 7.43 -1.53 -26.69
C MET A 161 8.93 -1.33 -26.93
N GLN A 162 9.60 -2.34 -27.52
CA GLN A 162 11.03 -2.24 -27.85
C GLN A 162 11.41 -0.96 -28.62
N LYS A 163 10.56 -0.54 -29.57
CA LYS A 163 10.79 0.70 -30.33
C LYS A 163 10.79 1.96 -29.48
N VAL A 164 10.03 1.98 -28.39
CA VAL A 164 10.03 3.09 -27.43
C VAL A 164 11.30 2.99 -26.58
N TRP A 165 11.62 1.80 -26.07
CA TRP A 165 12.83 1.55 -25.29
C TRP A 165 14.11 1.98 -26.02
N ASP A 166 14.19 1.71 -27.33
CA ASP A 166 15.33 2.06 -28.17
C ASP A 166 15.61 3.57 -28.18
N ILE A 167 14.58 4.40 -28.00
CA ILE A 167 14.64 5.86 -28.09
C ILE A 167 14.45 6.59 -26.76
N LEU A 168 14.28 5.89 -25.64
CA LEU A 168 14.19 6.49 -24.30
C LEU A 168 15.47 7.26 -23.95
N ASP A 169 15.32 8.31 -23.15
CA ASP A 169 16.43 9.02 -22.52
C ASP A 169 17.27 8.05 -21.66
N GLU A 170 18.60 8.24 -21.67
CA GLU A 170 19.56 7.29 -21.07
C GLU A 170 19.33 7.08 -19.57
N ASP A 171 18.94 8.14 -18.85
CA ASP A 171 18.70 8.09 -17.40
C ASP A 171 17.57 7.10 -17.05
N LEU A 172 16.45 7.13 -17.79
CA LEU A 172 15.35 6.18 -17.59
C LEU A 172 15.69 4.81 -18.19
N LYS A 173 16.33 4.77 -19.35
CA LYS A 173 16.67 3.54 -20.08
C LYS A 173 17.63 2.63 -19.31
N TYR A 174 18.56 3.22 -18.57
CA TYR A 174 19.57 2.50 -17.79
C TYR A 174 19.32 2.60 -16.28
N SER A 175 18.18 3.14 -15.86
CA SER A 175 17.76 3.12 -14.45
C SER A 175 17.56 1.68 -13.99
N GLU A 176 18.30 1.26 -12.97
CA GLU A 176 18.13 -0.05 -12.32
C GLU A 176 16.81 -0.15 -11.54
N ILE A 177 16.10 0.97 -11.33
CA ILE A 177 14.76 0.98 -10.74
C ILE A 177 13.71 0.67 -11.81
N ALA A 178 13.85 1.26 -13.00
CA ALA A 178 12.94 1.02 -14.11
C ALA A 178 13.20 -0.35 -14.74
N TYR A 179 14.45 -0.61 -15.13
CA TYR A 179 14.88 -1.85 -15.79
C TYR A 179 15.86 -2.59 -14.86
N PRO A 180 15.34 -3.33 -13.87
CA PRO A 180 16.19 -4.04 -12.91
C PRO A 180 16.98 -5.17 -13.58
N SER A 181 18.00 -5.66 -12.87
CA SER A 181 18.81 -6.78 -13.38
C SER A 181 17.99 -8.07 -13.55
N GLU A 182 18.44 -8.97 -14.45
CA GLU A 182 17.84 -10.30 -14.63
C GLU A 182 17.72 -11.10 -13.32
N GLU A 183 18.61 -10.88 -12.34
CA GLU A 183 18.53 -11.55 -11.04
C GLU A 183 17.31 -11.08 -10.23
N VAL A 184 16.99 -9.78 -10.28
CA VAL A 184 15.83 -9.19 -9.61
C VAL A 184 14.56 -9.65 -10.33
N GLU A 185 14.52 -9.52 -11.66
CA GLU A 185 13.38 -9.94 -12.49
C GLU A 185 13.02 -11.42 -12.27
N ALA A 186 14.03 -12.30 -12.14
CA ALA A 186 13.82 -13.73 -11.91
C ALA A 186 13.11 -14.07 -10.58
N LYS A 187 13.09 -13.13 -9.63
CA LYS A 187 12.43 -13.29 -8.32
C LYS A 187 11.02 -12.71 -8.30
N GLU A 188 10.63 -11.98 -9.35
CA GLU A 188 9.31 -11.36 -9.42
C GLU A 188 8.18 -12.38 -9.52
N LYS A 189 7.02 -11.97 -9.03
CA LYS A 189 5.78 -12.76 -9.04
C LYS A 189 4.66 -11.92 -9.63
N VAL A 190 3.81 -12.54 -10.44
CA VAL A 190 2.65 -11.89 -11.05
C VAL A 190 1.39 -12.28 -10.29
N PHE A 191 0.49 -11.31 -10.08
CA PHE A 191 -0.83 -11.61 -9.54
C PHE A 191 -1.66 -12.43 -10.52
N THR A 192 -2.33 -13.46 -10.00
CA THR A 192 -3.34 -14.21 -10.74
C THR A 192 -4.74 -13.81 -10.28
N ALA A 193 -5.71 -14.10 -11.14
CA ALA A 193 -7.11 -14.03 -10.76
C ALA A 193 -7.37 -15.05 -9.64
N LEU A 194 -7.92 -14.57 -8.52
CA LEU A 194 -8.36 -15.42 -7.42
C LEU A 194 -9.82 -15.84 -7.66
N SER A 195 -10.26 -16.92 -7.00
CA SER A 195 -11.68 -17.28 -7.00
C SER A 195 -12.51 -16.21 -6.28
N ASP A 196 -13.82 -16.14 -6.57
CA ASP A 196 -14.72 -15.20 -5.88
C ASP A 196 -14.74 -15.41 -4.36
N GLU A 197 -14.61 -16.66 -3.92
CA GLU A 197 -14.54 -17.02 -2.49
C GLU A 197 -13.28 -16.44 -1.84
N VAL A 198 -12.11 -16.66 -2.44
CA VAL A 198 -10.84 -16.15 -1.91
C VAL A 198 -10.76 -14.63 -1.97
N ASN A 199 -11.23 -14.02 -3.07
CA ASN A 199 -11.28 -12.55 -3.19
C ASN A 199 -12.17 -11.93 -2.10
N ASN A 200 -13.35 -12.50 -1.85
CA ASN A 200 -14.25 -12.00 -0.82
C ASN A 200 -13.63 -12.14 0.58
N GLU A 201 -12.99 -13.29 0.88
CA GLU A 201 -12.29 -13.45 2.15
C GLU A 201 -11.18 -12.40 2.32
N LEU A 202 -10.40 -12.15 1.27
CA LEU A 202 -9.35 -11.14 1.30
C LEU A 202 -9.92 -9.74 1.58
N ASP A 203 -11.02 -9.36 0.95
CA ASP A 203 -11.65 -8.07 1.16
C ASP A 203 -12.22 -7.92 2.59
N VAL A 204 -12.80 -8.98 3.14
CA VAL A 204 -13.29 -9.03 4.52
C VAL A 204 -12.12 -8.87 5.49
N LYS A 205 -11.07 -9.69 5.34
CA LYS A 205 -9.92 -9.70 6.25
C LYS A 205 -9.09 -8.42 6.16
N TRP A 206 -8.99 -7.83 4.97
CA TRP A 206 -8.43 -6.49 4.78
C TRP A 206 -9.20 -5.44 5.56
N SER A 207 -10.54 -5.47 5.50
CA SER A 207 -11.41 -4.55 6.24
C SER A 207 -11.28 -4.72 7.76
N GLU A 208 -11.21 -5.97 8.23
CA GLU A 208 -10.93 -6.28 9.64
C GLU A 208 -9.56 -5.78 10.07
N MET A 209 -8.50 -6.05 9.30
CA MET A 209 -7.16 -5.57 9.57
C MET A 209 -7.14 -4.04 9.65
N LYS A 210 -7.74 -3.33 8.70
CA LYS A 210 -7.83 -1.85 8.74
C LYS A 210 -8.60 -1.30 9.93
N SER A 211 -9.49 -2.07 10.54
CA SER A 211 -10.22 -1.68 11.75
C SER A 211 -9.62 -2.22 13.06
N TYR A 212 -8.59 -3.09 12.97
CA TYR A 212 -7.90 -3.65 14.13
C TYR A 212 -7.22 -2.58 14.99
N ASP A 213 -7.53 -2.51 16.28
CA ASP A 213 -6.77 -1.73 17.24
C ASP A 213 -6.33 -2.66 18.38
N GLU A 214 -5.02 -2.76 18.61
CA GLU A 214 -4.42 -3.60 19.67
C GLU A 214 -4.99 -3.26 21.08
N GLY A 215 -5.46 -2.03 21.26
CA GLY A 215 -6.08 -1.53 22.49
C GLY A 215 -7.60 -1.68 22.58
N GLY A 216 -8.25 -2.30 21.58
CA GLY A 216 -9.69 -2.49 21.54
C GLY A 216 -10.45 -1.18 21.68
N SER A 217 -10.65 -0.46 20.57
CA SER A 217 -11.56 0.70 20.52
C SER A 217 -12.90 0.42 21.21
N GLY A 218 -13.40 -0.81 21.15
CA GLY A 218 -14.58 -1.28 21.88
C GLY A 218 -14.48 -1.17 23.42
N VAL A 219 -13.33 -1.44 24.05
CA VAL A 219 -13.17 -1.35 25.51
C VAL A 219 -13.09 0.11 25.95
N VAL A 220 -12.35 0.95 25.23
CA VAL A 220 -12.31 2.40 25.49
C VAL A 220 -13.71 3.01 25.28
N PHE A 221 -14.41 2.61 24.22
CA PHE A 221 -15.77 3.05 23.94
C PHE A 221 -16.77 2.57 25.01
N LEU A 222 -16.65 1.32 25.48
CA LEU A 222 -17.43 0.79 26.61
C LEU A 222 -17.14 1.52 27.92
N MET A 223 -15.88 1.85 28.20
CA MET A 223 -15.49 2.64 29.37
C MET A 223 -16.06 4.06 29.30
N LEU A 224 -16.02 4.70 28.12
CA LEU A 224 -16.63 6.02 27.89
C LEU A 224 -18.15 5.98 28.04
N LEU A 225 -18.82 4.94 27.52
CA LEU A 225 -20.25 4.70 27.70
C LEU A 225 -20.62 4.55 29.18
N LEU A 226 -19.88 3.71 29.92
CA LEU A 226 -20.09 3.52 31.36
C LEU A 226 -19.88 4.81 32.15
N ALA A 227 -18.87 5.61 31.82
CA ALA A 227 -18.63 6.91 32.44
C ALA A 227 -19.78 7.90 32.19
N MET A 228 -20.32 7.95 30.97
CA MET A 228 -21.49 8.78 30.65
C MET A 228 -22.75 8.35 31.41
N VAL A 229 -23.01 7.04 31.52
CA VAL A 229 -24.13 6.52 32.31
C VAL A 229 -23.96 6.84 33.80
N ALA A 230 -22.75 6.69 34.36
CA ALA A 230 -22.47 7.05 35.74
C ALA A 230 -22.71 8.54 36.03
N LEU A 231 -22.30 9.43 35.12
CA LEU A 231 -22.54 10.87 35.21
C LEU A 231 -24.04 11.22 35.15
N ALA A 232 -24.80 10.55 34.27
CA ALA A 232 -26.24 10.72 34.19
C ALA A 232 -26.93 10.28 35.50
N CYS A 233 -26.58 9.11 36.02
CA CYS A 233 -27.07 8.60 37.31
C CYS A 233 -26.71 9.53 38.47
N PHE A 234 -25.48 10.03 38.52
CA PHE A 234 -25.04 10.99 39.54
C PHE A 234 -25.83 12.31 39.48
N ASN A 235 -26.09 12.83 38.28
CA ASN A 235 -26.89 14.04 38.09
C ASN A 235 -28.36 13.85 38.47
N ILE A 236 -28.95 12.69 38.16
CA ILE A 236 -30.31 12.31 38.59
C ILE A 236 -30.37 12.22 40.11
N TRP A 237 -29.44 11.50 40.74
CA TRP A 237 -29.35 11.38 42.19
C TRP A 237 -29.17 12.74 42.88
N ARG A 238 -28.29 13.59 42.35
CA ARG A 238 -28.08 14.96 42.85
C ARG A 238 -29.36 15.81 42.76
N LYS A 239 -30.12 15.72 41.65
CA LYS A 239 -31.41 16.40 41.50
C LYS A 239 -32.45 15.90 42.51
N LEU A 240 -32.56 14.58 42.69
CA LEU A 240 -33.48 13.97 43.66
C LEU A 240 -33.14 14.40 45.09
N ARG A 241 -31.86 14.33 45.48
CA ARG A 241 -31.40 14.75 46.82
C ARG A 241 -31.65 16.23 47.11
N LYS A 242 -31.49 17.10 46.10
CA LYS A 242 -31.79 18.53 46.24
C LYS A 242 -33.30 18.78 46.41
N LYS A 243 -34.15 17.98 45.76
CA LYS A 243 -35.62 18.05 45.90
C LYS A 243 -36.07 17.61 47.29
N THR A 244 -35.49 16.55 47.84
CA THR A 244 -35.78 16.07 49.20
C THR A 244 -35.31 17.04 50.28
N ARG A 245 -34.21 17.77 50.05
CA ARG A 245 -33.69 18.78 51.00
C ARG A 245 -34.50 20.09 51.02
N ASN A 246 -35.34 20.33 50.02
CA ASN A 246 -36.25 21.49 49.97
C ASN A 246 -37.67 21.15 50.48
N GLN A 247 -37.91 19.91 50.91
CA GLN A 247 -39.19 19.44 51.49
C GLN A 247 -39.16 19.33 53.02
N TYR A 248 -38.05 19.73 53.65
CA TYR A 248 -37.90 19.96 55.09
C TYR A 248 -37.48 21.41 55.30
#